data_AF-A0A352SJ39-F1
#
_entry.id   AF-A0A352SJ39-F1
#
_cell.length_a   1.000
_cell.length_b   1.000
_cell.length_c   1.000
_cell.angle_alpha   90.00
_cell.angle_beta   90.00
_cell.angle_gamma   90.00
#
_symmetry.space_group_name_H-M   'P 1'
#
loop_
_entity.id
_entity.type
_entity.pdbx_description
1 polymer ?
#
loop_
_entity_poly.entity_id
_entity_poly.type
_entity_poly.pdbx_seq_one_letter_code
_entity_poly.pdbx_strand_id
1 'polypeptide(L)'
;TLDTFELRYLLAKAEGEPPERLIQILEELKKEEYTEEWGFRLACLYEKTGQIDKCIQECKDLKLWFGEGKIVDRAMQLLEHCENPAVAEPEELEETIEKEMPERREEYEYSETEEIEEEPQENEDVDEASESHGEIVREPETESEEEEEVLDPEAPLIESVGEVKVVAKRKKEKPLQKPENVEELLEEKEEDISDHGILYRTLKSAMNHVRYGDKMPHFVFAGGEERIVLAVAKRVAKELNKVGYVSVRSIVKITAEKLNQIDLSEQAGKIAGGCMLVTDAAELTKESVEKLKSVMEQEDEKVVVMLAGPFDEMDCFLDIY
;
A
#
# COMPACT_ATOMS: atom_id res chain seq x y z
N THR A 1 6.72 1.43 -0.06
CA THR A 1 5.83 2.58 -0.40
C THR A 1 4.88 2.92 0.72
N LEU A 2 4.32 1.98 1.48
CA LEU A 2 3.75 2.29 2.82
C LEU A 2 4.87 2.64 3.80
N ASP A 3 5.91 1.79 3.87
CA ASP A 3 7.04 1.97 4.80
C ASP A 3 7.72 3.33 4.60
N THR A 4 7.72 3.89 3.38
CA THR A 4 8.36 5.19 3.12
C THR A 4 7.60 6.34 3.77
N PHE A 5 6.27 6.32 3.76
CA PHE A 5 5.46 7.37 4.39
C PHE A 5 5.36 7.18 5.89
N GLU A 6 5.23 5.94 6.33
CA GLU A 6 5.28 5.59 7.76
C GLU A 6 6.62 5.98 8.38
N LEU A 7 7.75 5.61 7.77
CA LEU A 7 9.07 6.01 8.25
C LEU A 7 9.25 7.53 8.23
N ARG A 8 8.78 8.22 7.19
CA ARG A 8 8.80 9.70 7.15
C ARG A 8 7.97 10.31 8.27
N TYR A 9 6.79 9.76 8.54
CA TYR A 9 5.91 10.20 9.61
C TYR A 9 6.58 9.99 10.98
N LEU A 10 7.11 8.80 11.23
CA LEU A 10 7.78 8.45 12.48
C LEU A 10 9.03 9.31 12.70
N LEU A 11 9.82 9.56 11.64
CA LEU A 11 10.98 10.43 11.69
C LEU A 11 10.57 11.88 12.02
N ALA A 12 9.62 12.44 11.28
CA ALA A 12 9.14 13.80 11.51
C ALA A 12 8.56 13.96 12.93
N LYS A 13 7.84 12.94 13.43
CA LYS A 13 7.33 12.91 14.80
C LYS A 13 8.47 12.89 15.83
N ALA A 14 9.50 12.07 15.61
CA ALA A 14 10.66 11.98 16.50
C ALA A 14 11.51 13.26 16.50
N GLU A 15 11.57 13.95 15.37
CA GLU A 15 12.23 15.26 15.22
C GLU A 15 11.42 16.41 15.87
N GLY A 16 10.18 16.15 16.28
CA GLY A 16 9.30 17.16 16.88
C GLY A 16 8.78 18.17 15.87
N GLU A 17 8.68 17.78 14.59
CA GLU A 17 8.09 18.60 13.53
C GLU A 17 6.66 19.02 13.89
N PRO A 18 6.21 20.20 13.43
CA PRO A 18 4.91 20.73 13.79
C PRO A 18 3.78 19.86 13.20
N PRO A 19 2.58 19.85 13.81
CA PRO A 19 1.49 18.97 13.41
C PRO A 19 1.04 19.18 11.95
N GLU A 20 1.21 20.38 11.39
CA GLU A 20 0.94 20.67 9.98
C GLU A 20 1.81 19.82 9.04
N ARG A 21 3.06 19.56 9.41
CA ARG A 21 3.96 18.71 8.62
C ARG A 21 3.53 17.26 8.67
N LEU A 22 3.12 16.78 9.84
CA LEU A 22 2.59 15.44 10.04
C LEU A 22 1.29 15.22 9.24
N ILE A 23 0.39 16.22 9.24
CA ILE A 23 -0.84 16.20 8.44
C ILE A 23 -0.52 16.05 6.95
N GLN A 24 0.45 16.81 6.42
CA GLN A 24 0.83 16.71 5.01
C GLN A 24 1.29 15.29 4.64
N ILE A 25 2.10 14.65 5.48
CA ILE A 25 2.58 13.28 5.24
C ILE A 25 1.41 12.29 5.21
N LEU A 26 0.46 12.43 6.14
CA LEU A 26 -0.72 11.55 6.19
C LEU A 26 -1.74 11.83 5.08
N GLU A 27 -1.93 13.09 4.67
CA GLU A 27 -2.74 13.44 3.50
C GLU A 27 -2.13 12.90 2.19
N GLU A 28 -0.81 12.84 2.09
CA GLU A 28 -0.10 12.16 0.99
C GLU A 28 -0.28 10.65 1.04
N LEU A 29 -0.15 10.05 2.23
CA LEU A 29 -0.39 8.62 2.43
C LEU A 29 -1.83 8.23 2.03
N LYS A 30 -2.84 8.97 2.50
CA LYS A 30 -4.27 8.74 2.16
C LYS A 30 -4.54 8.71 0.66
N LYS A 31 -3.77 9.45 -0.15
CA LYS A 31 -3.90 9.45 -1.63
C LYS A 31 -3.34 8.17 -2.27
N GLU A 32 -2.45 7.46 -1.60
CA GLU A 32 -1.92 6.18 -2.05
C GLU A 32 -2.66 4.99 -1.43
N GLU A 33 -2.88 5.05 -0.12
CA GLU A 33 -3.43 3.98 0.69
C GLU A 33 -4.19 4.54 1.89
N TYR A 34 -5.39 4.03 2.12
CA TYR A 34 -6.22 4.40 3.25
C TYR A 34 -6.45 3.19 4.16
N THR A 35 -5.93 3.28 5.38
CA THR A 35 -6.13 2.33 6.46
C THR A 35 -6.79 3.03 7.66
N GLU A 36 -7.42 2.26 8.51
CA GLU A 36 -8.13 2.77 9.69
C GLU A 36 -7.17 3.49 10.67
N GLU A 37 -5.99 2.92 10.92
CA GLU A 37 -4.98 3.46 11.84
C GLU A 37 -4.50 4.85 11.40
N TRP A 38 -4.12 4.98 10.13
CA TRP A 38 -3.62 6.24 9.58
C TRP A 38 -4.74 7.28 9.41
N GLY A 39 -5.94 6.84 9.05
CA GLY A 39 -7.12 7.70 8.99
C GLY A 39 -7.47 8.29 10.37
N PHE A 40 -7.45 7.48 11.42
CA PHE A 40 -7.71 7.95 12.78
C PHE A 40 -6.60 8.89 13.28
N ARG A 41 -5.33 8.55 13.01
CA ARG A 41 -4.20 9.44 13.35
C ARG A 41 -4.33 10.81 12.67
N LEU A 42 -4.76 10.83 11.41
CA LEU A 42 -5.02 12.06 10.68
C LEU A 42 -6.16 12.86 11.32
N ALA A 43 -7.26 12.21 11.73
CA ALA A 43 -8.36 12.85 12.44
C ALA A 43 -7.89 13.52 13.76
N CYS A 44 -7.10 12.81 14.58
CA CYS A 44 -6.52 13.39 15.80
C CYS A 44 -5.66 14.63 15.52
N LEU A 45 -4.86 14.62 14.45
CA LEU A 45 -4.06 15.80 14.08
C LEU A 45 -4.92 16.98 13.62
N TYR A 46 -6.05 16.71 12.94
CA TYR A 46 -6.99 17.77 12.59
C TYR A 46 -7.66 18.41 13.80
N GLU A 47 -8.03 17.63 14.81
CA GLU A 47 -8.58 18.15 16.06
C GLU A 47 -7.57 19.07 16.77
N LYS A 48 -6.32 18.61 16.94
CA LYS A 48 -5.22 19.39 17.54
C LYS A 48 -4.91 20.71 16.82
N THR A 49 -5.05 20.72 15.49
CA THR A 49 -4.81 21.94 14.68
C THR A 49 -6.06 22.81 14.53
N GLY A 50 -7.17 22.45 15.18
CA GLY A 50 -8.44 23.18 15.13
C GLY A 50 -9.20 23.03 13.81
N GLN A 51 -8.82 22.08 12.95
CA GLN A 51 -9.49 21.76 11.69
C GLN A 51 -10.68 20.82 11.91
N ILE A 52 -11.66 21.27 12.72
CA ILE A 52 -12.78 20.45 13.20
C ILE A 52 -13.62 19.87 12.05
N ASP A 53 -13.89 20.65 11.00
CA ASP A 53 -14.66 20.18 9.84
C ASP A 53 -14.00 18.97 9.17
N LYS A 54 -12.67 18.98 9.02
CA LYS A 54 -11.93 17.86 8.45
C LYS A 54 -11.91 16.67 9.39
N CYS A 55 -11.71 16.89 10.69
CA CYS A 55 -11.77 15.83 11.70
C CYS A 55 -13.11 15.09 11.66
N ILE A 56 -14.22 15.83 11.63
CA ILE A 56 -15.58 15.27 11.54
C ILE A 56 -15.76 14.42 10.28
N GLN A 57 -15.26 14.89 9.13
CA GLN A 57 -15.34 14.12 7.89
C GLN A 57 -14.49 12.85 7.96
N GLU A 58 -13.25 12.91 8.44
CA GLU A 58 -12.40 11.73 8.59
C GLU A 58 -13.00 10.70 9.54
N CYS A 59 -13.57 11.11 10.69
CA CYS A 59 -14.25 10.19 11.61
C CYS A 59 -15.46 9.51 10.96
N LYS A 60 -16.25 10.27 10.17
CA LYS A 60 -17.37 9.71 9.40
C LYS A 60 -16.91 8.74 8.33
N ASP A 61 -15.81 9.05 7.65
CA ASP A 61 -15.19 8.16 6.67
C ASP A 61 -14.63 6.90 7.34
N LEU A 62 -14.02 7.00 8.53
CA LEU A 62 -13.58 5.82 9.29
C LEU A 62 -14.75 4.90 9.63
N LYS A 63 -15.85 5.46 10.16
CA LYS A 63 -17.06 4.69 10.48
C LYS A 63 -17.65 4.02 9.25
N LEU A 64 -17.64 4.73 8.13
CA LEU A 64 -18.09 4.19 6.86
C LEU A 64 -17.17 3.04 6.44
N TRP A 65 -15.92 3.33 6.10
CA TRP A 65 -15.03 2.37 5.46
C TRP A 65 -14.66 1.16 6.32
N PHE A 66 -14.69 1.27 7.65
CA PHE A 66 -14.21 0.23 8.55
C PHE A 66 -15.27 -0.34 9.51
N GLY A 67 -16.48 0.23 9.55
CA GLY A 67 -17.60 -0.35 10.28
C GLY A 67 -17.48 -0.20 11.79
N GLU A 68 -17.17 -1.29 12.50
CA GLU A 68 -17.04 -1.32 13.97
C GLU A 68 -15.65 -1.81 14.36
N GLY A 69 -15.14 -1.35 15.50
CA GLY A 69 -13.82 -1.71 16.00
C GLY A 69 -13.26 -0.67 16.95
N LYS A 70 -12.23 -1.03 17.71
CA LYS A 70 -11.66 -0.17 18.77
C LYS A 70 -11.24 1.20 18.25
N ILE A 71 -10.66 1.26 17.05
CA ILE A 71 -10.22 2.52 16.45
C ILE A 71 -11.42 3.33 15.93
N VAL A 72 -12.41 2.69 15.28
CA VAL A 72 -13.65 3.38 14.89
C VAL A 72 -14.41 3.91 16.10
N ASP A 73 -14.50 3.15 17.17
CA ASP A 73 -15.19 3.57 18.40
C ASP A 73 -14.52 4.81 19.01
N ARG A 74 -13.18 4.86 19.02
CA ARG A 74 -12.43 6.07 19.39
C ARG A 74 -12.65 7.22 18.42
N ALA A 75 -12.74 6.96 17.11
CA ALA A 75 -13.06 7.97 16.10
C ALA A 75 -14.45 8.57 16.34
N MET A 76 -15.43 7.76 16.77
CA MET A 76 -16.76 8.23 17.13
C MET A 76 -16.75 9.05 18.43
N GLN A 77 -15.95 8.68 19.43
CA GLN A 77 -15.74 9.50 20.63
C GLN A 77 -15.11 10.86 20.28
N LEU A 78 -14.12 10.86 19.39
CA LEU A 78 -13.48 12.08 18.89
C LEU A 78 -14.49 12.96 18.11
N LEU A 79 -15.37 12.33 17.33
CA LEU A 79 -16.46 13.01 16.62
C LEU A 79 -17.41 13.70 17.60
N GLU A 80 -17.84 13.02 18.66
CA GLU A 80 -18.70 13.59 19.71
C GLU A 80 -18.02 14.75 20.44
N HIS A 81 -16.72 14.65 20.72
CA HIS A 81 -15.94 15.73 21.33
C HIS A 81 -15.87 16.97 20.43
N CYS A 82 -15.66 16.76 19.12
CA CYS A 82 -15.65 17.83 18.13
C CYS A 82 -17.01 18.53 17.99
N GLU A 83 -18.10 17.77 18.09
CA GLU A 83 -19.47 18.31 18.01
C GLU A 83 -19.92 18.95 19.34
N ASN A 84 -19.34 18.54 20.47
CA ASN A 84 -19.69 19.05 21.80
C ASN A 84 -18.46 19.22 22.71
N PRO A 85 -17.76 20.37 22.64
CA PRO A 85 -16.51 20.64 23.37
C PRO A 85 -16.65 20.76 24.91
N ALA A 86 -17.81 20.41 25.47
CA ALA A 86 -18.10 20.45 26.90
C ALA A 86 -17.79 19.13 27.64
N VAL A 87 -17.37 18.07 26.93
CA VAL A 87 -17.05 16.76 27.53
C VAL A 87 -15.55 16.46 27.37
N ALA A 88 -14.84 16.60 28.51
CA ALA A 88 -13.56 16.04 28.96
C ALA A 88 -12.34 15.93 28.01
N GLU A 89 -11.16 16.17 28.60
CA GLU A 89 -9.84 16.30 27.95
C GLU A 89 -9.39 15.08 27.12
N PRO A 90 -8.76 15.30 25.94
CA PRO A 90 -8.33 14.25 25.01
C PRO A 90 -6.97 13.58 25.32
N GLU A 91 -6.38 13.77 26.49
CA GLU A 91 -5.02 13.26 26.78
C GLU A 91 -4.90 11.72 26.73
N GLU A 92 -5.97 10.96 26.98
CA GLU A 92 -5.94 9.48 26.94
C GLU A 92 -5.96 8.87 25.52
N LEU A 93 -6.28 9.66 24.48
CA LEU A 93 -6.44 9.13 23.12
C LEU A 93 -5.09 8.91 22.41
N GLU A 94 -4.04 9.66 22.74
CA GLU A 94 -2.73 9.53 22.08
C GLU A 94 -1.90 8.36 22.59
N GLU A 95 -1.91 8.13 23.91
CA GLU A 95 -1.08 7.12 24.56
C GLU A 95 -1.51 5.69 24.18
N THR A 96 -2.75 5.52 23.73
CA THR A 96 -3.29 4.22 23.28
C THR A 96 -2.96 3.90 21.83
N ILE A 97 -2.76 4.92 20.98
CA ILE A 97 -2.34 4.73 19.58
C ILE A 97 -0.91 4.18 19.52
N GLU A 98 -0.01 4.68 20.38
CA GLU A 98 1.39 4.21 20.41
C GLU A 98 1.53 2.76 20.87
N LYS A 99 0.59 2.26 21.68
CA LYS A 99 0.58 0.86 22.15
C LYS A 99 -0.04 -0.11 21.15
N GLU A 100 -0.90 0.38 20.23
CA GLU A 100 -1.56 -0.45 19.22
C GLU A 100 -0.83 -0.46 17.87
N MET A 101 0.11 0.46 17.62
CA MET A 101 1.12 0.27 16.58
C MET A 101 2.09 -0.80 17.08
N PRO A 102 2.14 -2.01 16.50
CA PRO A 102 3.18 -2.95 16.88
C PRO A 102 4.52 -2.28 16.60
N GLU A 103 5.35 -2.10 17.63
CA GLU A 103 6.78 -2.07 17.42
C GLU A 103 7.09 -3.36 16.66
N ARG A 104 7.38 -3.23 15.36
CA ARG A 104 7.76 -4.33 14.49
C ARG A 104 9.09 -4.86 15.00
N ARG A 105 9.03 -5.68 16.05
CA ARG A 105 10.12 -6.52 16.50
C ARG A 105 10.27 -7.54 15.40
N GLU A 106 11.17 -7.25 14.47
CA GLU A 106 11.73 -8.26 13.59
C GLU A 106 12.42 -9.26 14.53
N GLU A 107 11.69 -10.32 14.86
CA GLU A 107 12.23 -11.50 15.52
C GLU A 107 13.07 -12.20 14.46
N TYR A 108 14.28 -11.67 14.26
CA TYR A 108 15.37 -12.45 13.69
C TYR A 108 15.65 -13.55 14.70
N GLU A 109 14.95 -14.67 14.53
CA GLU A 109 15.31 -15.93 15.16
C GLU A 109 16.69 -16.30 14.59
N TYR A 110 17.74 -15.81 15.26
CA TYR A 110 19.10 -16.24 15.03
C TYR A 110 19.11 -17.70 15.41
N SER A 111 19.00 -18.59 14.43
CA SER A 111 19.23 -20.01 14.64
C SER A 111 20.60 -20.15 15.29
N GLU A 112 20.60 -20.42 16.59
CA GLU A 112 21.77 -20.85 17.36
C GLU A 112 22.41 -22.00 16.58
N THR A 113 23.53 -21.73 15.93
CA THR A 113 24.42 -22.79 15.49
C THR A 113 24.94 -23.48 16.73
N GLU A 114 24.55 -24.75 16.87
CA GLU A 114 24.91 -25.67 17.92
C GLU A 114 26.37 -25.52 18.37
N GLU A 115 26.55 -25.38 19.68
CA GLU A 115 27.81 -25.60 20.37
C GLU A 115 28.27 -27.05 20.09
N ILE A 116 29.31 -27.19 19.27
CA ILE A 116 30.12 -28.41 19.25
C ILE A 116 31.27 -28.17 20.23
N GLU A 117 31.23 -28.90 21.36
CA GLU A 117 32.32 -29.04 22.31
C GLU A 117 33.58 -29.55 21.61
N GLU A 118 34.71 -28.84 21.72
CA GLU A 118 36.02 -29.50 21.78
C GLU A 118 36.91 -28.85 22.84
N GLU A 119 37.44 -29.71 23.72
CA GLU A 119 38.34 -29.40 24.82
C GLU A 119 39.74 -28.93 24.35
N PRO A 120 40.50 -28.23 25.22
CA PRO A 120 41.76 -27.59 24.85
C PRO A 120 42.96 -28.55 24.90
N GLN A 121 43.87 -28.43 23.93
CA GLN A 121 45.27 -28.87 24.10
C GLN A 121 46.26 -27.81 23.63
N GLU A 122 47.17 -27.47 24.55
CA GLU A 122 48.38 -26.67 24.35
C GLU A 122 49.41 -27.42 23.49
N ASN A 123 50.10 -26.73 22.57
CA ASN A 123 51.53 -26.41 22.68
C ASN A 123 52.24 -26.09 21.34
N GLU A 124 53.12 -25.09 21.45
CA GLU A 124 54.45 -24.90 20.82
C GLU A 124 54.62 -24.40 19.37
N ASP A 125 55.57 -23.44 19.30
CA ASP A 125 56.08 -22.66 18.17
C ASP A 125 56.67 -23.47 17.00
N VAL A 126 56.84 -22.83 15.82
CA VAL A 126 58.13 -22.67 15.09
C VAL A 126 57.91 -22.21 13.62
N ASP A 127 58.60 -21.11 13.30
CA ASP A 127 59.19 -20.55 12.07
C ASP A 127 58.98 -21.07 10.61
N GLU A 128 59.04 -20.04 9.74
CA GLU A 128 59.69 -19.90 8.41
C GLU A 128 59.36 -20.79 7.18
N ALA A 129 58.93 -20.05 6.14
CA ALA A 129 59.51 -19.98 4.79
C ALA A 129 59.11 -20.95 3.66
N SER A 130 58.93 -20.32 2.48
CA SER A 130 59.08 -20.84 1.10
C SER A 130 57.95 -21.75 0.57
N GLU A 131 57.57 -21.78 -0.72
CA GLU A 131 57.82 -21.02 -1.95
C GLU A 131 56.86 -21.58 -3.02
N SER A 132 56.45 -20.74 -3.99
CA SER A 132 56.02 -21.10 -5.37
C SER A 132 54.67 -21.85 -5.53
N HIS A 133 53.86 -21.72 -6.58
CA HIS A 133 53.90 -21.21 -7.97
C HIS A 133 52.42 -20.83 -8.28
N GLY A 134 52.04 -19.66 -8.80
CA GLY A 134 52.20 -19.22 -10.19
C GLY A 134 51.04 -19.69 -11.08
N GLU A 135 50.16 -18.77 -11.52
CA GLU A 135 49.64 -18.59 -12.91
C GLU A 135 48.23 -17.91 -12.92
N ILE A 136 48.12 -16.58 -13.17
CA ILE A 136 47.63 -15.88 -14.41
C ILE A 136 46.21 -16.37 -14.82
N VAL A 137 45.14 -15.57 -14.92
CA VAL A 137 44.85 -14.49 -15.90
C VAL A 137 43.66 -13.66 -15.38
N ARG A 138 43.81 -12.33 -15.40
CA ARG A 138 42.73 -11.33 -15.40
C ARG A 138 42.35 -11.03 -16.84
N GLU A 139 41.06 -10.80 -17.10
CA GLU A 139 40.56 -9.87 -18.13
C GLU A 139 39.04 -9.64 -17.94
N PRO A 140 38.43 -8.57 -18.51
CA PRO A 140 38.00 -7.42 -17.72
C PRO A 140 36.51 -7.07 -17.87
N GLU A 141 35.98 -6.28 -16.93
CA GLU A 141 34.68 -5.61 -17.05
C GLU A 141 34.84 -4.32 -17.89
N THR A 142 34.01 -4.19 -18.93
CA THR A 142 33.90 -3.03 -19.81
C THR A 142 32.69 -2.16 -19.44
N GLU A 143 32.99 -0.90 -19.10
CA GLU A 143 32.30 0.38 -19.34
C GLU A 143 30.77 0.46 -19.50
N SER A 144 30.14 1.39 -18.75
CA SER A 144 29.82 2.77 -19.22
C SER A 144 28.92 3.46 -18.18
N GLU A 145 29.43 4.45 -17.45
CA GLU A 145 29.26 5.91 -17.67
C GLU A 145 27.82 6.41 -17.44
N GLU A 146 27.54 6.87 -16.22
CA GLU A 146 26.44 7.79 -15.93
C GLU A 146 27.02 9.22 -15.87
N GLU A 147 26.53 10.11 -16.75
CA GLU A 147 26.89 11.51 -16.80
C GLU A 147 26.28 12.29 -15.62
N GLU A 148 27.15 12.96 -14.87
CA GLU A 148 26.84 13.88 -13.78
C GLU A 148 26.62 15.29 -14.35
N GLU A 149 25.40 15.84 -14.28
CA GLU A 149 25.15 17.25 -14.61
C GLU A 149 25.39 18.14 -13.37
N VAL A 150 26.51 18.86 -13.41
CA VAL A 150 26.92 19.91 -12.47
C VAL A 150 26.35 21.25 -12.93
N LEU A 151 25.74 22.04 -12.05
CA LEU A 151 25.35 23.43 -12.35
C LEU A 151 26.02 24.42 -11.39
N ASP A 152 26.82 25.29 -12.00
CA ASP A 152 27.64 26.39 -11.46
C ASP A 152 26.80 27.55 -10.88
N PRO A 153 27.14 28.14 -9.72
CA PRO A 153 26.41 29.23 -9.11
C PRO A 153 27.08 30.60 -9.37
N GLU A 154 26.44 31.50 -10.15
CA GLU A 154 26.54 32.96 -9.90
C GLU A 154 25.61 33.86 -10.79
N ALA A 155 24.64 34.49 -10.12
CA ALA A 155 24.12 35.87 -10.25
C ALA A 155 23.27 36.32 -11.49
N PRO A 156 22.43 37.39 -11.40
CA PRO A 156 22.06 38.25 -10.24
C PRO A 156 20.54 38.43 -9.98
N LEU A 157 20.22 38.95 -8.79
CA LEU A 157 18.92 39.45 -8.32
C LEU A 157 18.48 40.74 -9.04
N ILE A 158 17.22 40.81 -9.50
CA ILE A 158 16.48 42.06 -9.70
C ILE A 158 14.99 41.84 -9.37
N GLU A 159 14.47 42.65 -8.44
CA GLU A 159 13.05 42.80 -8.10
C GLU A 159 12.25 43.39 -9.27
N SER A 160 11.05 42.87 -9.55
CA SER A 160 9.87 43.69 -9.84
C SER A 160 8.59 42.85 -10.04
N VAL A 161 7.51 43.43 -9.53
CA VAL A 161 6.13 42.97 -9.46
C VAL A 161 5.51 42.81 -10.86
N GLY A 162 4.80 41.70 -11.11
CA GLY A 162 3.98 41.54 -12.31
C GLY A 162 3.28 40.19 -12.39
N GLU A 163 1.96 40.20 -12.57
CA GLU A 163 1.02 39.08 -12.60
C GLU A 163 1.48 37.86 -13.43
N VAL A 164 1.49 36.67 -12.83
CA VAL A 164 1.70 35.41 -13.57
C VAL A 164 0.37 34.68 -13.73
N LYS A 165 -0.18 34.76 -14.95
CA LYS A 165 -1.16 33.81 -15.47
C LYS A 165 -0.55 32.41 -15.44
N VAL A 166 -1.07 31.54 -14.59
CA VAL A 166 -0.70 30.11 -14.58
C VAL A 166 -1.32 29.45 -15.81
N VAL A 167 -0.55 29.41 -16.91
CA VAL A 167 -0.82 28.53 -18.04
C VAL A 167 -0.34 27.14 -17.64
N ALA A 168 -1.23 26.34 -17.07
CA ALA A 168 -1.01 24.92 -16.85
C ALA A 168 -0.81 24.22 -18.19
N LYS A 169 0.45 24.06 -18.63
CA LYS A 169 0.83 23.13 -19.70
C LYS A 169 0.62 21.71 -19.18
N ARG A 170 -0.60 21.18 -19.32
CA ARG A 170 -0.84 19.73 -19.34
C ARG A 170 0.07 19.13 -20.42
N LYS A 171 1.07 18.34 -20.02
CA LYS A 171 1.70 17.38 -20.93
C LYS A 171 0.58 16.46 -21.40
N LYS A 172 0.26 16.51 -22.70
CA LYS A 172 -0.63 15.54 -23.32
C LYS A 172 0.07 14.18 -23.28
N GLU A 173 -0.35 13.31 -22.37
CA GLU A 173 -0.03 11.89 -22.46
C GLU A 173 -0.54 11.39 -23.81
N LYS A 174 0.33 10.72 -24.57
CA LYS A 174 -0.05 10.11 -25.85
C LYS A 174 -1.06 9.00 -25.55
N PRO A 175 -2.15 8.85 -26.33
CA PRO A 175 -3.04 7.70 -26.20
C PRO A 175 -2.24 6.41 -26.35
N LEU A 176 -2.44 5.44 -25.44
CA LEU A 176 -1.91 4.09 -25.62
C LEU A 176 -2.38 3.57 -27.00
N GLN A 177 -1.45 3.31 -27.91
CA GLN A 177 -1.76 2.64 -29.16
C GLN A 177 -1.98 1.16 -28.84
N LYS A 178 -3.17 0.62 -29.13
CA LYS A 178 -3.41 -0.84 -29.05
C LYS A 178 -2.40 -1.52 -30.00
N PRO A 179 -1.56 -2.45 -29.52
CA PRO A 179 -0.67 -3.21 -30.39
C PRO A 179 -1.49 -4.02 -31.41
N GLU A 180 -0.97 -4.29 -32.60
CA GLU A 180 -1.71 -5.03 -33.65
C GLU A 180 -2.03 -6.48 -33.26
N ASN A 181 -1.42 -6.99 -32.18
CA ASN A 181 -1.53 -8.37 -31.72
C ASN A 181 -2.00 -8.47 -30.27
N VAL A 182 -3.12 -7.80 -29.94
CA VAL A 182 -3.72 -7.81 -28.60
C VAL A 182 -4.12 -9.24 -28.19
N GLU A 183 -4.67 -10.03 -29.11
CA GLU A 183 -5.12 -11.41 -28.84
C GLU A 183 -3.96 -12.27 -28.31
N GLU A 184 -2.80 -12.27 -28.96
CA GLU A 184 -1.64 -13.07 -28.54
C GLU A 184 -1.05 -12.62 -27.18
N LEU A 185 -1.20 -11.34 -26.82
CA LEU A 185 -0.77 -10.80 -25.52
C LEU A 185 -1.74 -11.11 -24.36
N LEU A 186 -3.02 -11.32 -24.67
CA LEU A 186 -4.03 -11.80 -23.72
C LEU A 186 -3.99 -13.33 -23.59
N GLU A 187 -3.52 -14.02 -24.63
CA GLU A 187 -3.29 -15.46 -24.70
C GLU A 187 -1.95 -15.93 -24.09
N GLU A 188 -1.15 -15.05 -23.45
CA GLU A 188 0.03 -15.49 -22.69
C GLU A 188 -0.36 -16.66 -21.78
N LYS A 189 0.32 -17.80 -21.97
CA LYS A 189 -0.04 -19.12 -21.43
C LYS A 189 -0.37 -19.03 -19.94
N GLU A 190 -1.53 -19.58 -19.61
CA GLU A 190 -1.87 -20.09 -18.28
C GLU A 190 -0.63 -20.71 -17.64
N GLU A 191 -0.16 -20.14 -16.53
CA GLU A 191 1.07 -20.63 -15.91
C GLU A 191 0.77 -21.82 -15.01
N ASP A 192 -0.30 -21.72 -14.22
CA ASP A 192 -0.71 -22.78 -13.29
C ASP A 192 -2.23 -22.90 -13.23
N ILE A 193 -2.70 -24.14 -13.15
CA ILE A 193 -4.08 -24.50 -12.88
C ILE A 193 -4.07 -25.22 -11.53
N SER A 194 -4.84 -24.72 -10.58
CA SER A 194 -5.00 -25.36 -9.28
C SER A 194 -5.72 -26.70 -9.39
N ASP A 195 -5.68 -27.51 -8.33
CA ASP A 195 -6.43 -28.76 -8.23
C ASP A 195 -7.96 -28.56 -8.34
N HIS A 196 -8.45 -27.36 -8.00
CA HIS A 196 -9.86 -26.94 -8.17
C HIS A 196 -10.15 -26.37 -9.58
N GLY A 197 -9.18 -26.41 -10.50
CA GLY A 197 -9.34 -25.90 -11.86
C GLY A 197 -9.27 -24.38 -11.98
N ILE A 198 -8.82 -23.69 -10.92
CA ILE A 198 -8.66 -22.23 -10.92
C ILE A 198 -7.39 -21.88 -11.67
N LEU A 199 -7.52 -20.96 -12.61
CA LEU A 199 -6.41 -20.48 -13.41
C LEU A 199 -5.67 -19.34 -12.73
N TYR A 200 -4.37 -19.52 -12.49
CA TYR A 200 -3.47 -18.47 -12.04
C TYR A 200 -2.63 -17.89 -13.19
N ARG A 201 -2.37 -16.58 -13.09
CA ARG A 201 -1.67 -15.81 -14.12
C ARG A 201 -0.59 -14.95 -13.49
N THR A 202 0.46 -14.67 -14.26
CA THR A 202 1.44 -13.65 -13.84
C THR A 202 0.80 -12.28 -13.76
N LEU A 203 1.45 -11.42 -12.97
CA LEU A 203 1.18 -9.99 -12.99
C LEU A 203 1.31 -9.38 -14.39
N LYS A 204 2.22 -9.89 -15.23
CA LYS A 204 2.40 -9.42 -16.61
C LYS A 204 1.15 -9.69 -17.45
N SER A 205 0.66 -10.93 -17.42
CA SER A 205 -0.56 -11.32 -18.11
C SER A 205 -1.76 -10.53 -17.56
N ALA A 206 -1.90 -10.41 -16.25
CA ALA A 206 -2.96 -9.62 -15.61
C ALA A 206 -2.94 -8.14 -16.05
N MET A 207 -1.77 -7.50 -16.16
CA MET A 207 -1.63 -6.12 -16.65
C MET A 207 -2.04 -5.96 -18.12
N ASN A 208 -1.80 -6.98 -18.96
CA ASN A 208 -2.28 -6.93 -20.35
C ASN A 208 -3.81 -6.93 -20.42
N HIS A 209 -4.47 -7.71 -19.55
CA HIS A 209 -5.92 -7.73 -19.43
C HIS A 209 -6.47 -6.39 -18.95
N VAL A 210 -5.79 -5.72 -18.01
CA VAL A 210 -6.14 -4.33 -17.62
C VAL A 210 -6.06 -3.36 -18.79
N ARG A 211 -5.02 -3.47 -19.63
CA ARG A 211 -4.78 -2.50 -20.70
C ARG A 211 -5.68 -2.67 -21.90
N TYR A 212 -5.99 -3.92 -22.23
CA TYR A 212 -6.58 -4.24 -23.52
C TYR A 212 -7.84 -5.09 -23.44
N GLY A 213 -8.17 -5.64 -22.26
CA GLY A 213 -9.42 -6.36 -22.04
C GLY A 213 -10.64 -5.44 -22.04
N ASP A 214 -11.78 -5.99 -22.45
CA ASP A 214 -13.06 -5.26 -22.56
C ASP A 214 -13.93 -5.34 -21.29
N LYS A 215 -13.53 -6.14 -20.29
CA LYS A 215 -14.26 -6.30 -19.03
C LYS A 215 -13.58 -5.51 -17.91
N MET A 216 -14.40 -4.98 -17.01
CA MET A 216 -13.91 -4.37 -15.78
C MET A 216 -13.24 -5.45 -14.92
N PRO A 217 -11.93 -5.34 -14.61
CA PRO A 217 -11.21 -6.44 -14.03
C PRO A 217 -11.22 -6.35 -12.49
N HIS A 218 -11.59 -7.47 -11.86
CA HIS A 218 -11.38 -7.74 -10.44
C HIS A 218 -10.18 -8.66 -10.28
N PHE A 219 -9.50 -8.60 -9.14
CA PHE A 219 -8.25 -9.33 -8.93
C PHE A 219 -8.30 -10.19 -7.68
N VAL A 220 -7.58 -11.31 -7.73
CA VAL A 220 -7.28 -12.12 -6.55
C VAL A 220 -5.77 -12.32 -6.49
N PHE A 221 -5.20 -12.11 -5.30
CA PHE A 221 -3.81 -12.35 -4.97
C PHE A 221 -3.75 -13.52 -3.98
N ALA A 222 -3.43 -14.70 -4.49
CA ALA A 222 -3.32 -15.92 -3.68
C ALA A 222 -1.85 -16.13 -3.27
N GLY A 223 -1.58 -15.99 -1.98
CA GLY A 223 -0.25 -16.11 -1.38
C GLY A 223 0.63 -14.86 -1.48
N GLY A 224 1.90 -15.03 -1.09
CA GLY A 224 2.88 -13.96 -0.99
C GLY A 224 2.79 -13.18 0.32
N GLU A 225 3.89 -12.54 0.70
CA GLU A 225 3.90 -11.65 1.86
C GLU A 225 3.01 -10.43 1.63
N GLU A 226 2.38 -9.96 2.71
CA GLU A 226 1.46 -8.81 2.70
C GLU A 226 2.04 -7.58 1.99
N ARG A 227 3.34 -7.29 2.21
CA ARG A 227 4.04 -6.17 1.56
C ARG A 227 4.10 -6.32 0.04
N ILE A 228 4.32 -7.54 -0.45
CA ILE A 228 4.39 -7.83 -1.87
C ILE A 228 2.99 -7.67 -2.47
N VAL A 229 1.98 -8.27 -1.84
CA VAL A 229 0.58 -8.16 -2.28
C VAL A 229 0.14 -6.70 -2.41
N LEU A 230 0.43 -5.89 -1.39
CA LEU A 230 0.10 -4.47 -1.39
C LEU A 230 0.84 -3.70 -2.50
N ALA A 231 2.12 -4.01 -2.73
CA ALA A 231 2.89 -3.39 -3.82
C ALA A 231 2.32 -3.74 -5.20
N VAL A 232 1.88 -4.99 -5.39
CA VAL A 232 1.22 -5.46 -6.61
C VAL A 232 -0.14 -4.77 -6.78
N ALA A 233 -0.96 -4.73 -5.73
CA ALA A 233 -2.26 -4.04 -5.74
C ALA A 233 -2.10 -2.57 -6.13
N LYS A 234 -1.14 -1.85 -5.54
CA LYS A 234 -0.80 -0.45 -5.90
C LYS A 234 -0.38 -0.31 -7.36
N ARG A 235 0.36 -1.28 -7.91
CA ARG A 235 0.74 -1.26 -9.32
C ARG A 235 -0.47 -1.45 -10.23
N VAL A 236 -1.38 -2.35 -9.89
CA VAL A 236 -2.63 -2.60 -10.61
C VAL A 236 -3.53 -1.36 -10.55
N ALA A 237 -3.76 -0.76 -9.38
CA ALA A 237 -4.57 0.44 -9.21
C ALA A 237 -4.03 1.64 -10.03
N LYS A 238 -2.70 1.83 -10.05
CA LYS A 238 -2.07 2.85 -10.91
C LYS A 238 -2.35 2.61 -12.39
N GLU A 239 -2.33 1.35 -12.83
CA GLU A 239 -2.57 1.02 -14.22
C GLU A 239 -4.05 1.22 -14.59
N LEU A 240 -4.97 0.80 -13.73
CA LEU A 240 -6.42 1.03 -13.86
C LEU A 240 -6.76 2.52 -13.96
N ASN A 241 -6.07 3.36 -13.19
CA ASN A 241 -6.25 4.81 -13.25
C ASN A 241 -5.77 5.41 -14.58
N LYS A 242 -4.63 4.95 -15.13
CA LYS A 242 -4.12 5.42 -16.43
C LYS A 242 -5.04 5.08 -17.59
N VAL A 243 -5.63 3.89 -17.59
CA VAL A 243 -6.55 3.45 -18.65
C VAL A 243 -7.97 4.02 -18.46
N GLY A 244 -8.24 4.66 -17.31
CA GLY A 244 -9.50 5.36 -17.05
C GLY A 244 -10.61 4.50 -16.47
N TYR A 245 -10.31 3.30 -15.95
CA TYR A 245 -11.30 2.45 -15.25
C TYR A 245 -11.70 3.03 -13.90
N VAL A 246 -10.71 3.54 -13.15
CA VAL A 246 -10.92 4.16 -11.82
C VAL A 246 -10.47 5.61 -11.85
N SER A 247 -11.24 6.49 -11.21
CA SER A 247 -10.93 7.91 -11.12
C SER A 247 -9.88 8.23 -10.06
N VAL A 248 -9.77 7.37 -9.04
CA VAL A 248 -8.86 7.56 -7.91
C VAL A 248 -7.77 6.50 -7.93
N ARG A 249 -6.55 6.92 -7.58
CA ARG A 249 -5.38 6.03 -7.44
C ARG A 249 -5.30 5.36 -6.06
N SER A 250 -6.01 5.90 -5.06
CA SER A 250 -5.97 5.41 -3.69
C SER A 250 -6.60 4.02 -3.58
N ILE A 251 -5.97 3.18 -2.77
CA ILE A 251 -6.51 1.88 -2.39
C ILE A 251 -7.04 1.99 -0.97
N VAL A 252 -8.26 1.55 -0.74
CA VAL A 252 -8.76 1.31 0.62
C VAL A 252 -8.45 -0.13 1.00
N LYS A 253 -7.70 -0.31 2.08
CA LYS A 253 -7.32 -1.63 2.58
C LYS A 253 -8.19 -1.98 3.78
N ILE A 254 -8.88 -3.13 3.73
CA ILE A 254 -9.78 -3.59 4.78
C ILE A 254 -9.60 -5.10 5.00
N THR A 255 -9.80 -5.59 6.22
CA THR A 255 -9.80 -7.04 6.51
C THR A 255 -11.18 -7.64 6.23
N ALA A 256 -11.24 -8.93 5.89
CA ALA A 256 -12.50 -9.65 5.71
C ALA A 256 -13.39 -9.60 6.96
N GLU A 257 -12.79 -9.76 8.15
CA GLU A 257 -13.49 -9.66 9.45
C GLU A 257 -14.30 -8.36 9.59
N LYS A 258 -13.70 -7.22 9.19
CA LYS A 258 -14.37 -5.92 9.24
C LYS A 258 -15.40 -5.77 8.14
N LEU A 259 -15.07 -6.19 6.94
CA LEU A 259 -15.99 -6.13 5.81
C LEU A 259 -17.28 -6.91 6.10
N ASN A 260 -17.18 -8.02 6.84
CA ASN A 260 -18.33 -8.83 7.27
C ASN A 260 -19.32 -8.08 8.18
N GLN A 261 -18.87 -7.00 8.83
CA GLN A 261 -19.70 -6.19 9.74
C GLN A 261 -20.31 -4.98 9.02
N ILE A 262 -19.90 -4.71 7.79
CA ILE A 262 -20.27 -3.51 7.04
C ILE A 262 -21.40 -3.83 6.05
N ASP A 263 -22.37 -2.93 5.96
CA ASP A 263 -23.34 -2.96 4.86
C ASP A 263 -22.80 -2.21 3.64
N LEU A 264 -22.21 -2.97 2.72
CA LEU A 264 -21.68 -2.45 1.46
C LEU A 264 -22.71 -1.71 0.60
N SER A 265 -24.00 -2.03 0.74
CA SER A 265 -25.05 -1.42 -0.08
C SER A 265 -25.26 0.07 0.22
N GLU A 266 -25.00 0.52 1.44
CA GLU A 266 -25.06 1.94 1.82
C GLU A 266 -23.79 2.72 1.42
N GLN A 267 -22.71 2.01 1.12
CA GLN A 267 -21.38 2.59 0.93
C GLN A 267 -20.93 2.65 -0.53
N ALA A 268 -21.63 1.90 -1.38
CA ALA A 268 -21.37 1.71 -2.80
C ALA A 268 -21.04 3.04 -3.54
N GLY A 269 -21.84 4.10 -3.33
CA GLY A 269 -21.63 5.40 -3.97
C GLY A 269 -20.39 6.19 -3.54
N LYS A 270 -19.80 5.89 -2.37
CA LYS A 270 -18.54 6.52 -1.90
C LYS A 270 -17.32 5.68 -2.26
N ILE A 271 -17.49 4.37 -2.43
CA ILE A 271 -16.41 3.47 -2.87
C ILE A 271 -16.27 3.47 -4.40
N ALA A 272 -17.27 3.99 -5.10
CA ALA A 272 -17.30 4.17 -6.55
C ALA A 272 -16.08 4.95 -7.08
N GLY A 273 -15.46 4.42 -8.13
CA GLY A 273 -14.31 5.03 -8.79
C GLY A 273 -12.97 4.81 -8.07
N GLY A 274 -12.93 3.97 -7.02
CA GLY A 274 -11.73 3.58 -6.29
C GLY A 274 -11.40 2.08 -6.38
N CYS A 275 -10.31 1.70 -5.72
CA CYS A 275 -9.92 0.30 -5.54
C CYS A 275 -10.04 -0.11 -4.07
N MET A 276 -10.61 -1.28 -3.81
CA MET A 276 -10.69 -1.89 -2.48
C MET A 276 -9.83 -3.14 -2.45
N LEU A 277 -8.94 -3.24 -1.47
CA LEU A 277 -8.14 -4.43 -1.17
C LEU A 277 -8.68 -5.08 0.11
N VAL A 278 -9.22 -6.27 -0.03
CA VAL A 278 -9.70 -7.08 1.10
C VAL A 278 -8.62 -8.09 1.47
N THR A 279 -8.03 -7.95 2.66
CA THR A 279 -7.08 -8.95 3.20
C THR A 279 -7.81 -10.06 3.93
N ASP A 280 -7.17 -11.22 4.02
CA ASP A 280 -7.72 -12.41 4.66
C ASP A 280 -9.07 -12.80 4.06
N ALA A 281 -9.21 -12.63 2.75
CA ALA A 281 -10.47 -12.70 2.03
C ALA A 281 -11.17 -14.06 2.13
N ALA A 282 -10.44 -15.13 2.47
CA ALA A 282 -11.01 -16.44 2.75
C ALA A 282 -11.97 -16.45 3.96
N GLU A 283 -11.85 -15.48 4.88
CA GLU A 283 -12.74 -15.33 6.04
C GLU A 283 -14.05 -14.59 5.72
N LEU A 284 -14.28 -14.21 4.46
CA LEU A 284 -15.51 -13.57 4.05
C LEU A 284 -16.71 -14.52 4.23
N THR A 285 -17.73 -14.01 4.91
CA THR A 285 -19.00 -14.71 5.07
C THR A 285 -19.76 -14.76 3.75
N LYS A 286 -20.56 -15.82 3.56
CA LYS A 286 -21.42 -15.98 2.37
C LYS A 286 -22.27 -14.73 2.08
N GLU A 287 -22.85 -14.14 3.12
CA GLU A 287 -23.65 -12.93 3.00
C GLU A 287 -22.83 -11.76 2.43
N SER A 288 -21.60 -11.59 2.91
CA SER A 288 -20.71 -10.51 2.47
C SER A 288 -20.20 -10.74 1.05
N VAL A 289 -19.96 -12.00 0.65
CA VAL A 289 -19.64 -12.36 -0.73
C VAL A 289 -20.81 -12.04 -1.68
N GLU A 290 -22.05 -12.35 -1.29
CA GLU A 290 -23.24 -12.03 -2.09
C GLU A 290 -23.43 -10.51 -2.24
N LYS A 291 -23.18 -9.74 -1.16
CA LYS A 291 -23.17 -8.27 -1.20
C LYS A 291 -22.05 -7.74 -2.11
N LEU A 292 -20.84 -8.27 -2.00
CA LEU A 292 -19.71 -7.90 -2.86
C LEU A 292 -20.00 -8.16 -4.33
N LYS A 293 -20.53 -9.34 -4.67
CA LYS A 293 -20.95 -9.67 -6.04
C LYS A 293 -21.98 -8.67 -6.57
N SER A 294 -22.95 -8.30 -5.74
CA SER A 294 -23.96 -7.31 -6.10
C SER A 294 -23.34 -5.94 -6.41
N VAL A 295 -22.33 -5.51 -5.65
CA VAL A 295 -21.59 -4.25 -5.92
C VAL A 295 -20.72 -4.36 -7.16
N MET A 296 -20.07 -5.52 -7.39
CA MET A 296 -19.22 -5.76 -8.56
C MET A 296 -20.01 -5.76 -9.88
N GLU A 297 -21.29 -6.17 -9.85
CA GLU A 297 -22.17 -6.21 -11.01
C GLU A 297 -22.88 -4.87 -11.31
N GLN A 298 -22.84 -3.90 -10.39
CA GLN A 298 -23.48 -2.60 -10.58
C GLN A 298 -22.64 -1.70 -11.51
N GLU A 299 -23.07 -1.58 -12.76
CA GLU A 299 -22.33 -0.83 -13.80
C GLU A 299 -22.19 0.68 -13.53
N ASP A 300 -23.09 1.27 -12.75
CA ASP A 300 -23.09 2.71 -12.44
C ASP A 300 -21.99 3.10 -11.43
N GLU A 301 -21.47 2.14 -10.65
CA GLU A 301 -20.49 2.36 -9.60
C GLU A 301 -19.24 1.52 -9.83
N LYS A 302 -18.29 2.12 -10.57
CA LYS A 302 -17.05 1.44 -10.98
C LYS A 302 -16.09 1.23 -9.80
N VAL A 303 -16.33 0.19 -9.01
CA VAL A 303 -15.45 -0.26 -7.91
C VAL A 303 -14.60 -1.43 -8.36
N VAL A 304 -13.28 -1.34 -8.21
CA VAL A 304 -12.40 -2.50 -8.42
C VAL A 304 -12.08 -3.16 -7.09
N VAL A 305 -12.64 -4.36 -6.89
CA VAL A 305 -12.33 -5.24 -5.76
C VAL A 305 -11.08 -6.08 -6.06
N MET A 306 -10.18 -6.14 -5.08
CA MET A 306 -8.99 -6.98 -5.04
C MET A 306 -9.04 -7.83 -3.77
N LEU A 307 -9.01 -9.16 -3.89
CA LEU A 307 -8.98 -10.08 -2.75
C LEU A 307 -7.54 -10.57 -2.50
N ALA A 308 -7.17 -10.74 -1.25
CA ALA A 308 -5.86 -11.24 -0.86
C ALA A 308 -5.98 -12.23 0.30
N GLY A 309 -5.16 -13.29 0.28
CA GLY A 309 -5.08 -14.28 1.35
C GLY A 309 -4.07 -15.37 1.04
N PRO A 310 -3.82 -16.32 1.96
CA PRO A 310 -2.95 -17.46 1.73
C PRO A 310 -3.39 -18.28 0.51
N PHE A 311 -2.44 -18.90 -0.20
CA PHE A 311 -2.73 -19.61 -1.45
C PHE A 311 -3.78 -20.71 -1.26
N ASP A 312 -3.55 -21.62 -0.31
CA ASP A 312 -4.43 -22.79 -0.08
C ASP A 312 -5.85 -22.38 0.31
N GLU A 313 -5.97 -21.34 1.15
CA GLU A 313 -7.25 -20.84 1.63
C GLU A 313 -8.03 -20.13 0.53
N MET A 314 -7.35 -19.28 -0.26
CA MET A 314 -7.97 -18.60 -1.40
C MET A 314 -8.42 -19.59 -2.47
N ASP A 315 -7.64 -20.63 -2.72
CA ASP A 315 -7.98 -21.67 -3.69
C ASP A 315 -9.26 -22.41 -3.28
N CYS A 316 -9.38 -22.79 -2.01
CA CYS A 316 -10.60 -23.39 -1.46
C CYS A 316 -11.77 -22.40 -1.48
N PHE A 317 -11.52 -21.14 -1.13
CA PHE A 317 -12.55 -20.10 -1.09
C PHE A 317 -13.17 -19.83 -2.47
N LEU A 318 -12.33 -19.76 -3.51
CA LEU A 318 -12.77 -19.52 -4.88
C LEU A 318 -13.46 -20.73 -5.52
N ASP A 319 -13.19 -21.96 -5.07
CA ASP A 319 -13.95 -23.14 -5.52
C ASP A 319 -15.42 -23.11 -5.07
N ILE A 320 -15.68 -22.46 -3.92
CA ILE A 320 -17.02 -22.38 -3.32
C ILE A 320 -17.88 -21.29 -3.99
N TYR A 321 -17.27 -20.19 -4.46
CA TYR A 321 -17.98 -18.94 -4.82
C TYR A 321 -17.75 -18.49 -6.26
#